data_AF-A0A7Y3KA83-F1
#
_entry.id   AF-A0A7Y3KA83-F1
#
_cell.length_a   1.000
_cell.length_b   1.000
_cell.length_c   1.000
_cell.angle_alpha   90.00
_cell.angle_beta   90.00
_cell.angle_gamma   90.00
#
_symmetry.space_group_name_H-M   'P 1'
#
loop_
_entity.id
_entity.type
_entity.pdbx_description
1 polymer ?
#
loop_
_entity_poly.entity_id
_entity_poly.type
_entity_poly.pdbx_seq_one_letter_code
_entity_poly.pdbx_strand_id
1 'polypeptide(L)' 'MMEAGLDELDLSLSTTTDSNELRQIVDGADTLVVSPGRRKEIESYCKHRQEIIDFVFKPDAASVNLLRAALAEVRHH' A
#
# COMPACT_ATOMS: atom_id res chain seq x y z
N MET A 1 -19.18 16.78 -5.05
CA MET A 1 -17.98 17.24 -4.31
C MET A 1 -16.81 16.46 -4.88
N MET A 2 -16.14 17.04 -5.88
CA MET A 2 -14.96 16.52 -6.57
C MET A 2 -14.07 17.75 -6.73
N GLU A 3 -13.15 17.97 -5.79
CA GLU A 3 -12.48 19.28 -5.61
C GLU A 3 -10.94 19.23 -5.65
N ALA A 4 -10.35 18.13 -6.13
CA ALA A 4 -8.90 17.93 -6.02
C ALA A 4 -8.13 17.88 -7.36
N GLY A 5 -8.79 17.98 -8.53
CA GLY A 5 -8.11 17.96 -9.83
C GLY A 5 -7.37 16.65 -10.14
N LEU A 6 -7.86 15.52 -9.60
CA LEU A 6 -7.20 14.21 -9.68
C LEU A 6 -7.57 13.42 -10.95
N ASP A 7 -8.39 13.98 -11.83
CA ASP A 7 -8.92 13.27 -13.02
C ASP A 7 -7.83 12.96 -14.07
N GLU A 8 -6.68 13.61 -13.99
CA GLU A 8 -5.52 13.38 -14.87
C GLU A 8 -4.46 12.45 -14.26
N LEU A 9 -4.68 11.91 -13.04
CA LEU A 9 -3.75 10.97 -12.41
C LEU A 9 -3.98 9.55 -12.94
N ASP A 10 -2.93 8.98 -13.54
CA ASP A 10 -2.88 7.56 -13.85
C ASP A 10 -2.59 6.78 -12.56
N LEU A 11 -3.64 6.16 -12.01
CA LEU A 11 -3.59 5.42 -10.76
C LEU A 11 -3.54 3.92 -11.03
N SER A 12 -2.45 3.27 -10.63
CA SER A 12 -2.33 1.81 -10.64
C SER A 12 -2.37 1.25 -9.21
N LEU A 13 -3.05 0.12 -9.04
CA LEU A 13 -3.14 -0.59 -7.77
C LEU A 13 -2.56 -1.99 -7.92
N SER A 14 -1.73 -2.40 -6.97
CA SER A 14 -1.22 -3.77 -6.91
C SER A 14 -1.01 -4.22 -5.48
N THR A 15 -1.27 -5.51 -5.25
CA THR A 15 -0.95 -6.23 -4.01
C THR A 15 0.09 -7.33 -4.25
N THR A 16 0.74 -7.32 -5.43
CA THR A 16 1.70 -8.36 -5.83
C THR A 16 2.91 -8.42 -4.92
N THR A 17 3.46 -9.62 -4.80
CA THR A 17 4.73 -9.92 -4.13
C THR A 17 5.77 -10.45 -5.13
N ASP A 18 5.44 -10.54 -6.42
CA ASP A 18 6.41 -10.95 -7.44
C ASP A 18 7.41 -9.83 -7.73
N SER A 19 8.69 -10.17 -7.65
CA SER A 19 9.76 -9.20 -7.78
C SER A 19 9.90 -8.60 -9.20
N ASN A 20 9.49 -9.32 -10.25
CA ASN A 20 9.54 -8.80 -11.61
C ASN A 20 8.39 -7.82 -11.86
N GLU A 21 7.18 -8.18 -11.41
CA GLU A 21 6.02 -7.29 -11.48
C GLU A 21 6.26 -6.00 -10.67
N LEU A 22 6.82 -6.11 -9.47
CA LEU A 22 7.16 -4.93 -8.66
C LEU A 22 8.13 -3.99 -9.37
N ARG A 23 9.16 -4.53 -10.03
CA ARG A 23 10.09 -3.72 -10.81
C ARG A 23 9.39 -2.98 -11.95
N GLN A 24 8.48 -3.63 -12.66
CA GLN A 24 7.74 -3.02 -13.75
C GLN A 24 6.83 -1.88 -13.25
N ILE A 25 6.13 -2.11 -12.13
CA ILE A 25 5.27 -1.10 -11.51
C ILE A 25 6.10 0.10 -11.04
N VAL A 26 7.23 -0.15 -10.36
CA VAL A 26 8.11 0.90 -9.84
C VAL A 26 8.74 1.71 -10.98
N ASP A 27 9.12 1.08 -12.09
CA ASP A 27 9.73 1.79 -13.23
C ASP A 27 8.73 2.67 -14.00
N GLY A 28 7.45 2.33 -13.95
CA GLY A 28 6.37 3.07 -14.62
C GLY A 28 5.72 4.16 -13.77
N ALA A 29 6.12 4.33 -12.50
CA ALA A 29 5.48 5.26 -11.57
C ALA A 29 6.43 6.39 -11.13
N ASP A 30 5.93 7.63 -11.12
CA ASP A 30 6.65 8.77 -10.53
C ASP A 30 6.54 8.81 -9.00
N THR A 31 5.39 8.36 -8.47
CA THR A 31 5.08 8.34 -7.04
C THR A 31 4.49 7.00 -6.66
N LEU A 32 4.93 6.44 -5.53
CA LEU A 32 4.42 5.20 -4.96
C LEU A 32 3.86 5.44 -3.57
N VAL A 33 2.60 5.08 -3.37
CA VAL A 33 1.98 4.98 -2.04
C VAL A 33 2.11 3.52 -1.58
N VAL A 34 2.86 3.28 -0.51
CA VAL A 34 3.18 1.92 -0.05
C VAL A 34 2.52 1.59 1.27
N SER A 35 2.02 0.37 1.39
CA SER A 35 1.46 -0.16 2.64
C SER A 35 2.53 -0.20 3.75
N PRO A 36 2.13 -0.13 5.04
CA PRO A 36 3.05 -0.30 6.15
C PRO A 36 3.90 -1.56 6.01
N GLY A 37 5.21 -1.42 6.20
CA GLY A 37 6.16 -2.54 6.16
C GLY A 37 6.74 -2.87 4.79
N ARG A 38 6.19 -2.32 3.69
CA ARG A 38 6.71 -2.57 2.33
C ARG A 38 7.75 -1.57 1.85
N ARG A 39 7.92 -0.42 2.53
CA ARG A 39 8.84 0.64 2.08
C ARG A 39 10.23 0.14 1.69
N LYS A 40 10.90 -0.60 2.58
CA LYS A 40 12.27 -1.08 2.35
C LYS A 40 12.39 -2.01 1.15
N GLU A 41 11.39 -2.85 0.92
CA GLU A 41 11.32 -3.75 -0.23
C GLU A 41 11.23 -2.92 -1.52
N ILE A 42 10.27 -1.98 -1.57
CA ILE A 42 10.03 -1.14 -2.74
C ILE A 42 11.22 -0.22 -3.04
N GLU A 43 11.83 0.36 -2.01
CA GLU A 43 13.01 1.22 -2.11
C GLU A 43 14.19 0.52 -2.81
N SER A 44 14.32 -0.81 -2.65
CA SER A 44 15.36 -1.60 -3.32
C SER A 44 15.20 -1.68 -4.85
N TYR A 45 14.01 -1.36 -5.38
CA TYR A 45 13.72 -1.33 -6.81
C TYR A 45 13.74 0.09 -7.40
N CYS A 46 13.75 1.13 -6.57
CA CYS A 46 13.71 2.52 -7.02
C CYS A 46 15.05 3.00 -7.56
N LYS A 47 15.02 3.73 -8.69
CA LYS A 47 16.22 4.28 -9.36
C LYS A 47 16.54 5.72 -8.92
N HIS A 48 16.13 6.11 -7.71
CA HIS A 48 16.30 7.44 -7.10
C HIS A 48 15.48 8.58 -7.72
N ARG A 49 14.53 8.27 -8.60
CA ARG A 49 13.60 9.27 -9.17
C ARG A 49 12.23 9.28 -8.51
N GLN A 50 11.81 8.13 -8.00
CA GLN A 50 10.46 7.95 -7.50
C GLN A 50 10.30 8.47 -6.08
N GLU A 51 9.18 9.15 -5.81
CA GLU A 51 8.79 9.52 -4.45
C GLU A 51 8.04 8.36 -3.79
N ILE A 52 8.45 7.96 -2.57
CA ILE A 52 7.78 6.91 -1.80
C ILE A 52 7.06 7.52 -0.60
N ILE A 53 5.73 7.45 -0.61
CA ILE A 53 4.84 7.88 0.46
C ILE A 53 4.43 6.66 1.29
N ASP A 54 4.78 6.67 2.57
CA ASP A 54 4.30 5.63 3.50
C ASP A 54 2.84 5.87 3.88
N PHE A 55 1.99 4.92 3.52
CA PHE A 55 0.64 4.89 4.03
C PHE A 55 0.65 4.36 5.47
N VAL A 56 0.54 5.25 6.45
CA VAL A 56 0.48 4.86 7.86
C VAL A 56 -0.95 4.54 8.25
N PHE A 57 -1.30 3.24 8.26
CA PHE A 57 -2.55 2.78 8.85
C PHE A 57 -2.34 2.40 10.32
N LYS A 58 -2.81 3.25 11.23
CA LYS A 58 -2.93 2.92 12.65
C LYS A 58 -4.41 2.69 12.97
N PRO A 59 -4.88 1.43 13.04
CA PRO A 59 -6.25 1.16 13.46
C PRO A 59 -6.43 1.68 14.89
N ASP A 60 -7.59 2.29 15.13
CA ASP A 60 -7.96 2.72 16.47
C ASP A 60 -8.28 1.50 17.36
N ALA A 61 -8.40 1.71 18.67
CA ALA A 61 -8.63 0.63 19.62
C ALA A 61 -9.91 -0.17 19.32
N ALA A 62 -10.96 0.48 18.79
CA ALA A 62 -12.18 -0.22 18.41
C ALA A 62 -11.95 -1.14 17.21
N SER A 63 -11.27 -0.66 16.16
CA SER A 63 -10.93 -1.47 14.98
C SER A 63 -10.06 -2.69 15.35
N VAL A 64 -9.09 -2.53 16.25
CA VAL A 64 -8.25 -3.65 16.72
C VAL A 64 -9.08 -4.70 17.47
N ASN A 65 -10.00 -4.27 18.34
CA ASN A 65 -10.85 -5.19 19.10
C ASN A 65 -11.81 -5.96 18.20
N LEU A 66 -12.40 -5.30 17.20
CA LEU A 66 -13.25 -5.95 16.20
C LEU A 66 -12.47 -7.02 15.42
N LEU A 67 -11.26 -6.70 14.96
CA LEU A 67 -10.42 -7.65 14.24
C LEU A 67 -10.08 -8.88 15.11
N ARG A 68 -9.76 -8.65 16.40
CA ARG A 68 -9.48 -9.74 17.36
C ARG A 68 -10.69 -10.65 17.57
N ALA A 69 -11.88 -10.08 17.70
CA ALA A 69 -13.11 -10.85 17.86
C ALA A 69 -13.38 -11.75 16.65
N ALA A 70 -13.28 -11.19 15.42
CA ALA A 70 -13.45 -11.95 14.19
C ALA A 70 -12.43 -13.09 14.06
N LEU A 71 -11.16 -12.84 14.40
CA LEU A 71 -10.12 -13.87 14.38
C LEU A 71 -10.36 -14.98 15.42
N ALA A 72 -10.90 -14.65 16.60
CA ALA A 72 -11.24 -15.64 17.61
C ALA A 72 -12.35 -16.58 17.11
N GLU A 73 -13.37 -16.02 16.47
CA GLU A 73 -14.49 -16.77 15.89
C GLU A 73 -14.03 -17.78 14.83
N VAL A 74 -13.14 -17.37 13.92
CA VAL A 74 -12.56 -18.24 12.88
C VAL A 74 -11.72 -19.39 13.45
N ARG A 75 -11.06 -19.20 14.61
CA ARG A 75 -10.22 -20.23 15.24
C ARG A 75 -11.01 -21.25 16.07
N HIS A 76 -12.27 -20.94 16.40
CA HIS A 76 -13.16 -21.81 17.15
C HIS A 76 -14.16 -22.57 16.24
N HIS A 77 -13.93 -22.54 14.93
CA HIS A 77 -14.52 -23.43 13.92
C HIS A 77 -13.42 -24.26 13.25
#